data_AF-A0A1Y5TB09-F1
#
_entry.id   AF-A0A1Y5TB09-F1
#
_cell.length_a   1.000
_cell.length_b   1.000
_cell.length_c   1.000
_cell.angle_alpha   90.00
_cell.angle_beta   90.00
_cell.angle_gamma   90.00
#
_symmetry.space_group_name_H-M   'P 1'
#
loop_
_entity.id
_entity.type
_entity.pdbx_description
1 polymer ?
#
loop_
_entity_poly.entity_id
_entity_poly.type
_entity_poly.pdbx_seq_one_letter_code
_entity_poly.pdbx_strand_id
1 'polypeptide(L)'
;MQDGGYIADWGSAGEANRHDYFVELNNGRTAIIELKGCLDGNNTNIFQRPPHVDEFIVWSVCSNPGAAPRHNVWSGIHTRLSAEMIDRNQRIDGLVVWDWICGTTARPCPKLRGAEDRLTDIGPYRLPPPCIYLFPGTVPSVRNNPDPRVNTLGDVGILDAMHRCFGGEDAEVNSVGIEVAHRGVETVRTTTIRRDGVVQKTTDPTPIRRS
;
A
#
# COMPACT_ATOMS: atom_id res chain seq x y z
N MET A 1 9.75 14.58 -6.60
CA MET A 1 9.25 13.68 -7.66
C MET A 1 8.95 14.44 -8.94
N GLN A 2 8.10 15.48 -8.91
CA GLN A 2 7.82 16.35 -10.07
C GLN A 2 9.10 16.99 -10.64
N ASP A 3 9.89 17.68 -9.80
CA ASP A 3 11.17 18.27 -10.21
C ASP A 3 12.17 17.24 -10.77
N GLY A 4 12.06 15.98 -10.34
CA GLY A 4 12.87 14.87 -10.83
C GLY A 4 12.31 14.19 -12.09
N GLY A 5 11.21 14.69 -12.65
CA GLY A 5 10.56 14.14 -13.84
C GLY A 5 9.90 12.77 -13.65
N TYR A 6 9.68 12.32 -12.41
CA TYR A 6 9.08 11.00 -12.13
C TYR A 6 7.56 10.98 -12.26
N ILE A 7 6.93 12.15 -12.10
CA ILE A 7 5.49 12.40 -12.26
C ILE A 7 5.32 13.72 -13.01
N ALA A 8 4.17 13.93 -13.64
CA ALA A 8 3.90 15.14 -14.39
C ALA A 8 3.48 16.29 -13.46
N ASP A 9 2.49 16.02 -12.61
CA ASP A 9 1.98 17.00 -11.65
C ASP A 9 1.36 16.34 -10.42
N TRP A 10 1.11 17.13 -9.37
CA TRP A 10 0.37 16.68 -8.19
C TRP A 10 -0.33 17.86 -7.52
N GLY A 11 -1.37 17.55 -6.75
CA GLY A 11 -1.99 18.54 -5.90
C GLY A 11 -2.65 17.94 -4.66
N SER A 12 -2.85 18.78 -3.66
CA SER A 12 -3.65 18.41 -2.49
C SER A 12 -5.12 18.57 -2.81
N ALA A 13 -5.87 17.49 -2.59
CA ALA A 13 -7.31 17.52 -2.57
C ALA A 13 -7.72 17.96 -1.16
N GLY A 14 -8.14 19.22 -1.01
CA GLY A 14 -8.54 19.77 0.29
C GLY A 14 -9.68 18.99 0.97
N GLU A 15 -10.10 19.45 2.15
CA GLU A 15 -10.97 18.71 3.09
C GLU A 15 -12.32 18.20 2.55
N ALA A 16 -12.80 18.67 1.40
CA ALA A 16 -14.07 18.26 0.81
C ALA A 16 -14.00 16.92 0.04
N ASN A 17 -12.80 16.43 -0.28
CA ASN A 17 -12.61 15.20 -1.03
C ASN A 17 -12.31 14.02 -0.11
N ARG A 18 -12.71 12.81 -0.51
CA ARG A 18 -12.41 11.55 0.22
C ARG A 18 -11.02 10.99 -0.11
N HIS A 19 -10.08 11.88 -0.41
CA HIS A 19 -8.67 11.62 -0.71
C HIS A 19 -7.85 12.88 -0.44
N ASP A 20 -6.58 12.70 -0.10
CA ASP A 20 -5.69 13.80 0.31
C ASP A 20 -4.90 14.37 -0.88
N TYR A 21 -4.54 13.52 -1.84
CA TYR A 21 -3.75 13.95 -3.00
C TYR A 21 -4.23 13.32 -4.31
N PHE A 22 -4.04 14.08 -5.38
CA PHE A 22 -4.06 13.57 -6.75
C PHE A 22 -2.68 13.73 -7.37
N VAL A 23 -2.34 12.80 -8.26
CA VAL A 23 -1.08 12.79 -8.99
C VAL A 23 -1.36 12.49 -10.46
N GLU A 24 -0.84 13.33 -11.34
CA GLU A 24 -0.81 13.10 -12.78
C GLU A 24 0.49 12.40 -13.15
N LEU A 25 0.37 11.22 -13.76
CA LEU A 25 1.50 10.44 -14.23
C LEU A 25 1.92 10.87 -15.63
N ASN A 26 3.19 10.65 -15.98
CA ASN A 26 3.76 11.06 -17.28
C ASN A 26 3.08 10.41 -18.50
N ASN A 27 2.31 9.33 -18.30
CA ASN A 27 1.54 8.65 -19.35
C ASN A 27 0.07 9.10 -19.40
N GLY A 28 -0.30 10.18 -18.70
CA GLY A 28 -1.66 10.72 -18.66
C GLY A 28 -2.63 9.98 -17.72
N ARG A 29 -2.18 8.92 -17.04
CA ARG A 29 -2.97 8.28 -15.98
C ARG A 29 -3.01 9.13 -14.73
N THR A 30 -4.06 8.94 -13.93
CA THR A 30 -4.28 9.62 -12.66
C THR A 30 -4.20 8.66 -11.49
N ALA A 31 -3.45 9.05 -10.47
CA ALA A 31 -3.38 8.33 -9.21
C ALA A 31 -3.96 9.20 -8.09
N ILE A 32 -4.74 8.57 -7.22
CA ILE A 32 -5.25 9.18 -5.99
C ILE A 32 -4.59 8.52 -4.79
N ILE A 33 -4.21 9.33 -3.82
CA ILE A 33 -3.63 8.88 -2.56
C ILE A 33 -4.52 9.28 -1.40
N GLU A 34 -4.87 8.29 -0.59
CA GLU A 34 -5.56 8.43 0.68
C GLU A 34 -4.55 8.18 1.82
N LEU A 35 -4.38 9.16 2.70
CA LEU A 35 -3.56 9.03 3.88
C LEU A 35 -4.25 8.20 4.95
N LYS A 36 -3.47 7.33 5.60
CA LYS A 36 -3.86 6.62 6.80
C LYS A 36 -2.80 6.77 7.87
N GLY A 37 -3.21 6.63 9.12
CA GLY A 37 -2.30 6.60 10.25
C GLY A 37 -1.48 5.29 10.31
N CYS A 38 -1.25 4.81 11.52
CA CYS A 38 -0.46 3.60 11.78
C CYS A 38 -1.11 2.27 11.40
N LEU A 39 -2.19 2.25 10.59
CA LEU A 39 -2.93 1.05 10.15
C LEU A 39 -3.50 0.16 11.28
N ASP A 40 -3.58 0.70 12.49
CA ASP A 40 -4.06 0.05 13.71
C ASP A 40 -5.46 0.53 14.14
N GLY A 41 -5.92 1.67 13.62
CA GLY A 41 -7.23 2.26 13.91
C GLY A 41 -8.33 1.89 12.92
N ASN A 42 -9.57 2.21 13.31
CA ASN A 42 -10.78 2.04 12.47
C ASN A 42 -10.80 2.95 11.23
N ASN A 43 -10.04 4.05 11.24
CA ASN A 43 -9.86 4.93 10.07
C ASN A 43 -9.32 4.17 8.84
N THR A 44 -8.60 3.07 9.06
CA THR A 44 -8.09 2.17 8.00
C THR A 44 -9.20 1.48 7.21
N ASN A 45 -10.42 1.34 7.78
CA ASN A 45 -11.56 0.76 7.07
C ASN A 45 -12.26 1.76 6.15
N ILE A 46 -12.02 3.06 6.38
CA ILE A 46 -12.76 4.13 5.71
C ILE A 46 -11.91 4.61 4.54
N PHE A 47 -12.20 4.09 3.35
CA PHE A 47 -11.66 4.60 2.10
C PHE A 47 -12.73 4.55 1.01
N GLN A 48 -12.51 5.28 -0.08
CA GLN A 48 -13.33 5.19 -1.27
C GLN A 48 -12.51 5.54 -2.50
N ARG A 49 -12.38 4.57 -3.40
CA ARG A 49 -11.84 4.82 -4.74
C ARG A 49 -12.81 5.71 -5.55
N PRO A 50 -12.39 6.88 -6.04
CA PRO A 50 -13.18 7.65 -7.00
C PRO A 50 -13.36 6.90 -8.34
N PRO A 51 -14.50 7.06 -9.05
CA PRO A 51 -14.81 6.23 -10.22
C PRO A 51 -13.91 6.46 -11.45
N HIS A 52 -13.28 7.62 -11.58
CA HIS A 52 -12.55 8.03 -12.79
C HIS A 52 -11.02 7.92 -12.66
N VAL A 53 -10.52 7.25 -11.62
CA VAL A 53 -9.08 7.24 -11.31
C VAL A 53 -8.45 5.92 -11.71
N ASP A 54 -7.28 5.99 -12.31
CA ASP A 54 -6.55 4.82 -12.79
C ASP A 54 -5.88 4.06 -11.65
N GLU A 55 -5.41 4.78 -10.62
CA GLU A 55 -4.72 4.23 -9.46
C GLU A 55 -5.29 4.76 -8.14
N PHE A 56 -5.45 3.87 -7.16
CA PHE A 56 -5.88 4.22 -5.81
C PHE A 56 -4.92 3.62 -4.78
N ILE A 57 -4.19 4.50 -4.10
CA ILE A 57 -3.13 4.16 -3.18
C ILE A 57 -3.51 4.56 -1.77
N VAL A 58 -3.24 3.68 -0.82
CA VAL A 58 -3.20 4.04 0.59
C VAL A 58 -1.77 4.41 0.97
N TRP A 59 -1.56 5.54 1.62
CA TRP A 59 -0.26 5.90 2.18
C TRP A 59 -0.37 5.99 3.70
N SER A 60 0.25 5.03 4.39
CA SER A 60 0.40 5.05 5.84
C SER A 60 1.51 6.01 6.27
N VAL A 61 1.10 7.07 6.97
CA VAL A 61 1.94 8.03 7.69
C VAL A 61 1.77 7.76 9.17
N CYS A 62 2.76 7.14 9.81
CA CYS A 62 2.70 6.69 11.19
C CYS A 62 3.77 7.40 12.02
N SER A 63 3.50 8.63 12.45
CA SER A 63 4.47 9.40 13.23
C SER A 63 4.65 8.94 14.68
N ASN A 64 3.88 7.95 15.15
CA ASN A 64 3.99 7.39 16.50
C ASN A 64 5.27 6.53 16.65
N PRO A 65 6.25 6.93 17.49
CA PRO A 65 7.47 6.16 17.72
C PRO A 65 7.22 4.81 18.39
N GLY A 66 6.16 4.69 19.21
CA GLY A 66 5.80 3.45 19.91
C GLY A 66 5.02 2.46 19.06
N ALA A 67 4.65 2.80 17.83
CA ALA A 67 3.98 1.88 16.93
C ALA A 67 4.92 0.75 16.50
N ALA A 68 4.35 -0.40 16.14
CA ALA A 68 5.08 -1.53 15.57
C ALA A 68 4.73 -1.68 14.08
N PRO A 69 5.43 -1.01 13.14
CA PRO A 69 4.99 -0.92 11.74
C PRO A 69 4.79 -2.29 11.08
N ARG A 70 5.69 -3.26 11.30
CA ARG A 70 5.55 -4.60 10.71
C ARG A 70 4.27 -5.31 11.18
N HIS A 71 3.96 -5.22 12.47
CA HIS A 71 2.75 -5.79 13.03
C HIS A 71 1.52 -5.07 12.50
N ASN A 72 1.53 -3.74 12.53
CA ASN A 72 0.38 -2.94 12.15
C ASN A 72 0.08 -3.03 10.66
N VAL A 73 1.10 -3.04 9.79
CA VAL A 73 0.91 -3.23 8.34
C VAL A 73 0.29 -4.59 8.06
N TRP A 74 0.79 -5.66 8.68
CA TRP A 74 0.19 -6.98 8.55
C TRP A 74 -1.27 -6.99 9.03
N SER A 75 -1.52 -6.47 10.23
CA SER A 75 -2.86 -6.38 10.82
C SER A 75 -3.81 -5.55 9.96
N GLY A 76 -3.37 -4.38 9.48
CA GLY A 76 -4.14 -3.49 8.63
C GLY A 76 -4.48 -4.10 7.28
N ILE A 77 -3.50 -4.69 6.59
CA ILE A 77 -3.72 -5.38 5.31
C ILE A 77 -4.70 -6.54 5.49
N HIS A 78 -4.40 -7.45 6.42
CA HIS A 78 -5.18 -8.67 6.58
C HIS A 78 -6.57 -8.38 7.16
N THR A 79 -6.67 -7.64 8.27
CA THR A 79 -7.93 -7.56 9.03
C THR A 79 -8.85 -6.42 8.62
N ARG A 80 -8.37 -5.48 7.80
CA ARG A 80 -9.08 -4.25 7.39
C ARG A 80 -9.11 -4.12 5.89
N LEU A 81 -7.99 -3.73 5.26
CA LEU A 81 -7.95 -3.39 3.83
C LEU A 81 -8.47 -4.53 2.94
N SER A 82 -7.95 -5.75 3.11
CA SER A 82 -8.41 -6.90 2.29
C SER A 82 -9.86 -7.28 2.52
N ALA A 83 -10.39 -7.14 3.75
CA ALA A 83 -11.79 -7.41 4.06
C ALA A 83 -12.70 -6.37 3.40
N GLU A 84 -12.38 -5.09 3.58
CA GLU A 84 -13.12 -3.94 3.04
C GLU A 84 -13.08 -3.90 1.51
N MET A 85 -11.95 -4.25 0.89
CA MET A 85 -11.84 -4.38 -0.56
C MET A 85 -12.89 -5.32 -1.13
N ILE A 86 -13.13 -6.47 -0.47
CA ILE A 86 -14.09 -7.47 -0.92
C ILE A 86 -15.52 -7.07 -0.53
N ASP A 87 -15.77 -6.70 0.74
CA ASP A 87 -17.12 -6.40 1.24
C ASP A 87 -17.73 -5.18 0.53
N ARG A 88 -16.92 -4.16 0.23
CA ARG A 88 -17.36 -2.93 -0.43
C ARG A 88 -17.09 -2.91 -1.93
N ASN A 89 -16.52 -3.98 -2.49
CA ASN A 89 -16.09 -4.07 -3.88
C ASN A 89 -15.23 -2.86 -4.31
N GLN A 90 -14.21 -2.54 -3.51
CA GLN A 90 -13.32 -1.40 -3.75
C GLN A 90 -11.89 -1.88 -3.99
N ARG A 91 -11.29 -1.46 -5.10
CA ARG A 91 -9.91 -1.80 -5.44
C ARG A 91 -8.92 -0.80 -4.83
N ILE A 92 -7.97 -1.31 -4.05
CA ILE A 92 -6.72 -0.65 -3.68
C ILE A 92 -5.63 -1.24 -4.58
N ASP A 93 -4.86 -0.39 -5.27
CA ASP A 93 -3.78 -0.87 -6.16
C ASP A 93 -2.45 -1.07 -5.43
N GLY A 94 -2.26 -0.33 -4.33
CA GLY A 94 -1.18 -0.59 -3.41
C GLY A 94 -1.19 0.24 -2.14
N LEU A 95 -0.23 -0.05 -1.27
CA LEU A 95 0.00 0.60 0.01
C LEU A 95 1.46 1.03 0.10
N VAL A 96 1.68 2.26 0.56
CA VAL A 96 2.99 2.80 0.93
C VAL A 96 3.04 2.98 2.44
N VAL A 97 4.15 2.57 3.06
CA VAL A 97 4.42 2.81 4.47
C VAL A 97 5.70 3.62 4.55
N TRP A 98 5.54 4.92 4.81
CA TRP A 98 6.66 5.84 4.73
C TRP A 98 6.30 7.18 5.38
N ASP A 99 7.18 7.69 6.23
CA ASP A 99 7.02 9.00 6.87
C ASP A 99 8.38 9.54 7.31
N TRP A 100 8.38 10.74 7.89
CA TRP A 100 9.59 11.44 8.27
C TRP A 100 10.36 10.81 9.44
N ILE A 101 9.82 9.79 10.12
CA ILE A 101 10.54 9.10 11.21
C ILE A 101 11.22 7.81 10.75
N CYS A 102 10.93 7.32 9.54
CA CYS A 102 11.62 6.18 8.94
C CYS A 102 13.14 6.41 8.85
N GLY A 103 13.93 5.47 9.35
CA GLY A 103 15.40 5.55 9.30
C GLY A 103 16.04 6.31 10.45
N THR A 104 15.24 6.95 11.30
CA THR A 104 15.73 7.63 12.52
C THR A 104 16.00 6.64 13.65
N THR A 105 16.60 7.11 14.75
CA THR A 105 16.76 6.32 15.98
C THR A 105 15.41 5.85 16.56
N ALA A 106 14.35 6.65 16.39
CA ALA A 106 13.00 6.30 16.85
C ALA A 106 12.37 5.17 16.01
N ARG A 107 12.79 4.99 14.74
CA ARG A 107 12.37 3.90 13.88
C ARG A 107 13.51 3.47 12.94
N PRO A 108 14.45 2.64 13.44
CA PRO A 108 15.56 2.17 12.63
C PRO A 108 15.03 1.37 11.43
N CYS A 109 15.48 1.74 10.23
CA CYS A 109 15.03 1.08 9.01
C CYS A 109 15.93 -0.11 8.67
N PRO A 110 15.39 -1.34 8.50
CA PRO A 110 16.18 -2.50 8.11
C PRO A 110 16.93 -2.33 6.77
N LYS A 111 16.39 -1.50 5.87
CA LYS A 111 16.97 -1.22 4.54
C LYS A 111 18.31 -0.49 4.59
N LEU A 112 18.60 0.18 5.71
CA LEU A 112 19.84 0.95 5.90
C LEU A 112 20.96 0.11 6.52
N ARG A 113 20.70 -1.14 6.90
CA ARG A 113 21.72 -2.01 7.52
C ARG A 113 22.81 -2.34 6.48
N GLY A 114 23.97 -1.70 6.61
CA GLY A 114 25.07 -1.87 5.67
C GLY A 114 24.90 -1.11 4.35
N ALA A 115 23.93 -0.18 4.28
CA ALA A 115 23.60 0.59 3.09
C ALA A 115 23.09 1.99 3.48
N GLU A 116 23.90 2.71 4.27
CA GLU A 116 23.54 4.03 4.82
C GLU A 116 23.46 5.13 3.74
N ASP A 117 24.06 4.89 2.58
CA ASP A 117 24.03 5.72 1.39
C ASP A 117 22.67 5.71 0.66
N ARG A 118 21.77 4.79 1.01
CA ARG A 118 20.41 4.69 0.44
C ARG A 118 19.42 5.72 0.98
N LEU A 119 19.89 6.76 1.68
CA LEU A 119 19.07 7.85 2.16
C LEU A 119 18.89 8.91 1.07
N THR A 120 17.66 9.38 0.89
CA THR A 120 17.35 10.53 0.04
C THR A 120 17.04 11.75 0.91
N ASP A 121 17.65 12.89 0.60
CA ASP A 121 17.38 14.15 1.27
C ASP A 121 16.09 14.78 0.71
N ILE A 122 15.12 15.07 1.59
CA ILE A 122 13.81 15.66 1.26
C ILE A 122 13.54 16.80 2.24
N GLY A 123 13.86 18.02 1.82
CA GLY A 123 13.80 19.19 2.70
C GLY A 123 14.69 18.99 3.94
N PRO A 124 14.15 19.05 5.17
CA PRO A 124 14.92 18.84 6.39
C PRO A 124 15.10 17.36 6.76
N TYR A 125 14.53 16.42 6.00
CA TYR A 125 14.51 15.00 6.34
C TYR A 125 15.47 14.20 5.45
N ARG A 126 15.99 13.10 6.00
CA ARG A 126 16.78 12.10 5.26
C ARG A 126 16.07 10.77 5.37
N LEU A 127 15.45 10.31 4.29
CA LEU A 127 14.52 9.19 4.33
C LEU A 127 15.05 7.97 3.56
N PRO A 128 14.86 6.74 4.07
CA PRO A 128 15.14 5.53 3.33
C PRO A 128 14.09 5.33 2.22
N PRO A 129 14.30 4.37 1.29
CA PRO A 129 13.32 4.06 0.27
C PRO A 129 12.00 3.56 0.89
N PRO A 130 10.82 3.96 0.36
CA PRO A 130 9.53 3.59 0.92
C PRO A 130 9.30 2.07 0.95
N CYS A 131 8.53 1.59 1.93
CA CYS A 131 8.05 0.21 1.93
C CYS A 131 6.78 0.13 1.08
N ILE A 132 6.86 -0.57 -0.06
CA ILE A 132 5.77 -0.70 -1.04
C ILE A 132 5.12 -2.08 -0.93
N TYR A 133 3.80 -2.09 -0.96
CA TYR A 133 2.95 -3.28 -0.98
C TYR A 133 2.00 -3.19 -2.18
N LEU A 134 2.21 -4.04 -3.18
CA LEU A 134 1.36 -4.12 -4.37
C LEU A 134 0.18 -5.05 -4.11
N PHE A 135 -1.02 -4.61 -4.46
CA PHE A 135 -2.27 -5.34 -4.25
C PHE A 135 -2.78 -5.96 -5.57
N PRO A 136 -3.82 -6.81 -5.53
CA PRO A 136 -4.39 -7.40 -6.73
C PRO A 136 -5.00 -6.36 -7.70
N GLY A 137 -4.81 -6.59 -9.00
CA GLY A 137 -5.30 -5.69 -10.06
C GLY A 137 -6.83 -5.67 -10.21
N THR A 138 -7.54 -6.60 -9.59
CA THR A 138 -9.01 -6.66 -9.53
C THR A 138 -9.45 -7.09 -8.14
N VAL A 139 -10.66 -6.70 -7.73
CA VAL A 139 -11.26 -7.20 -6.48
C VAL A 139 -11.47 -8.72 -6.61
N PRO A 140 -10.97 -9.53 -5.66
CA PRO A 140 -11.18 -10.97 -5.66
C PRO A 140 -12.68 -11.33 -5.67
N SER A 141 -13.06 -12.32 -6.49
CA SER A 141 -14.43 -12.79 -6.59
C SER A 141 -14.46 -14.31 -6.77
N VAL A 142 -15.16 -15.01 -5.88
CA VAL A 142 -15.16 -16.49 -5.84
C VAL A 142 -15.51 -17.13 -7.19
N ARG A 143 -16.45 -16.54 -7.93
CA ARG A 143 -16.97 -17.12 -9.18
C ARG A 143 -16.10 -16.84 -10.40
N ASN A 144 -15.50 -15.66 -10.46
CA ASN A 144 -14.92 -15.14 -11.70
C ASN A 144 -13.39 -15.05 -11.63
N ASN A 145 -12.85 -14.68 -10.46
CA ASN A 145 -11.44 -14.44 -10.26
C ASN A 145 -11.08 -14.60 -8.78
N PRO A 146 -11.04 -15.85 -8.26
CA PRO A 146 -10.87 -16.10 -6.83
C PRO A 146 -9.46 -15.74 -6.32
N ASP A 147 -8.44 -15.86 -7.17
CA ASP A 147 -7.05 -15.52 -6.87
C ASP A 147 -6.52 -14.54 -7.94
N PRO A 148 -6.90 -13.25 -7.87
CA PRO A 148 -6.48 -12.25 -8.84
C PRO A 148 -4.96 -12.02 -8.81
N ARG A 149 -4.37 -11.85 -10.01
CA ARG A 149 -2.96 -11.47 -10.15
C ARG A 149 -2.65 -10.21 -9.35
N VAL A 150 -1.60 -10.27 -8.54
CA VAL A 150 -1.02 -9.11 -7.87
C VAL A 150 -0.40 -8.17 -8.90
N ASN A 151 -0.61 -6.87 -8.75
CA ASN A 151 0.04 -5.85 -9.56
C ASN A 151 1.57 -5.93 -9.43
N THR A 152 2.27 -5.54 -10.49
CA THR A 152 3.71 -5.24 -10.50
C THR A 152 3.92 -3.73 -10.38
N LEU A 153 5.15 -3.28 -10.17
CA LEU A 153 5.47 -1.85 -10.19
C LEU A 153 5.05 -1.21 -11.53
N GLY A 154 5.26 -1.90 -12.65
CA GLY A 154 4.87 -1.41 -13.98
C GLY A 154 3.36 -1.23 -14.18
N ASP A 155 2.53 -1.88 -13.35
CA ASP A 155 1.07 -1.70 -13.40
C ASP A 155 0.60 -0.44 -12.63
N VAL A 156 1.37 -0.02 -11.61
CA VAL A 156 1.02 1.06 -10.68
C VAL A 156 2.07 2.16 -10.72
N GLY A 157 1.88 3.11 -11.63
CA GLY A 157 2.85 4.13 -12.00
C GLY A 157 3.28 5.02 -10.85
N ILE A 158 2.40 5.38 -9.91
CA ILE A 158 2.83 6.19 -8.75
C ILE A 158 3.78 5.42 -7.82
N LEU A 159 3.58 4.12 -7.67
CA LEU A 159 4.44 3.28 -6.84
C LEU A 159 5.78 3.02 -7.53
N ASP A 160 5.78 2.79 -8.84
CA ASP A 160 7.00 2.78 -9.64
C ASP A 160 7.77 4.10 -9.56
N ALA A 161 7.07 5.24 -9.66
CA ALA A 161 7.67 6.56 -9.54
C ALA A 161 8.32 6.76 -8.15
N MET A 162 7.63 6.39 -7.06
CA MET A 162 8.22 6.43 -5.71
C MET A 162 9.41 5.47 -5.58
N HIS A 163 9.28 4.25 -6.12
CA HIS A 163 10.34 3.25 -6.09
C HIS A 163 11.62 3.78 -6.75
N ARG A 164 11.52 4.29 -7.97
CA ARG A 164 12.68 4.80 -8.73
C ARG A 164 13.22 6.11 -8.15
N CYS A 165 12.35 7.03 -7.74
CA CYS A 165 12.76 8.33 -7.22
C CYS A 165 13.54 8.24 -5.91
N PHE A 166 13.25 7.23 -5.07
CA PHE A 166 13.81 7.13 -3.73
C PHE A 166 14.72 5.91 -3.54
N GLY A 167 15.29 5.35 -4.61
CA GLY A 167 16.31 4.30 -4.52
C GLY A 167 15.79 2.95 -3.98
N GLY A 168 14.55 2.61 -4.32
CA GLY A 168 13.97 1.31 -4.02
C GLY A 168 14.72 0.17 -4.72
N GLU A 169 14.69 -1.00 -4.11
CA GLU A 169 15.18 -2.25 -4.69
C GLU A 169 14.02 -3.23 -4.86
N ASP A 170 13.96 -3.93 -6.01
CA ASP A 170 12.87 -4.83 -6.35
C ASP A 170 12.67 -5.95 -5.31
N ALA A 171 13.77 -6.45 -4.72
CA ALA A 171 13.75 -7.46 -3.66
C ALA A 171 13.07 -6.98 -2.36
N GLU A 172 12.86 -5.67 -2.20
CA GLU A 172 12.20 -5.09 -1.03
C GLU A 172 10.69 -4.89 -1.23
N VAL A 173 10.22 -4.99 -2.47
CA VAL A 173 8.81 -4.80 -2.82
C VAL A 173 7.99 -6.00 -2.36
N ASN A 174 6.83 -5.71 -1.76
CA ASN A 174 5.96 -6.73 -1.20
C ASN A 174 4.76 -6.94 -2.14
N SER A 175 4.40 -8.19 -2.40
CA SER A 175 3.17 -8.56 -3.11
C SER A 175 2.13 -9.03 -2.10
N VAL A 176 0.92 -8.46 -2.15
CA VAL A 176 -0.22 -8.84 -1.32
C VAL A 176 -1.20 -9.66 -2.16
N GLY A 177 -1.16 -10.98 -2.00
CA GLY A 177 -2.15 -11.89 -2.56
C GLY A 177 -3.39 -11.95 -1.68
N ILE A 178 -4.57 -11.91 -2.30
CA ILE A 178 -5.86 -12.06 -1.63
C ILE A 178 -6.68 -13.07 -2.41
N GLU A 179 -6.75 -14.29 -1.89
CA GLU A 179 -7.56 -15.36 -2.46
C GLU A 179 -8.91 -15.43 -1.72
N VAL A 180 -10.00 -15.70 -2.44
CA VAL A 180 -11.33 -15.92 -1.86
C VAL A 180 -11.91 -17.26 -2.27
N ALA A 181 -12.59 -17.92 -1.34
CA ALA A 181 -13.25 -19.20 -1.56
C ALA A 181 -14.56 -19.28 -0.77
N HIS A 182 -15.42 -20.23 -1.11
CA HIS A 182 -16.55 -20.61 -0.26
C HIS A 182 -16.14 -21.71 0.72
N ARG A 183 -16.54 -21.54 1.99
CA ARG A 183 -16.45 -22.59 3.01
C ARG A 183 -17.84 -22.76 3.64
N GLY A 184 -18.59 -23.74 3.14
CA GLY A 184 -20.02 -23.85 3.44
C GLY A 184 -20.79 -22.66 2.85
N VAL A 185 -21.50 -21.93 3.71
CA VAL A 185 -22.27 -20.73 3.32
C VAL A 185 -21.46 -19.44 3.38
N GLU A 186 -20.26 -19.48 3.96
CA GLU A 186 -19.43 -18.29 4.15
C GLU A 186 -18.46 -18.09 2.99
N THR A 187 -18.17 -16.83 2.71
CA THR A 187 -17.01 -16.47 1.88
C THR A 187 -15.84 -16.17 2.79
N VAL A 188 -14.76 -16.90 2.59
CA VAL A 188 -13.50 -16.77 3.32
C VAL A 188 -12.43 -16.17 2.42
N ARG A 189 -11.47 -15.46 3.03
CA ARG A 189 -10.29 -14.94 2.35
C ARG A 189 -9.01 -15.50 2.96
N THR A 190 -8.01 -15.70 2.12
CA THR A 190 -6.63 -15.98 2.51
C THR A 190 -5.76 -14.81 2.08
N THR A 191 -5.04 -14.19 3.01
CA THR A 191 -4.14 -13.07 2.70
C THR A 191 -2.70 -13.54 2.81
N THR A 192 -1.92 -13.38 1.73
CA THR A 192 -0.49 -13.74 1.71
C THR A 192 0.36 -12.52 1.34
N ILE A 193 1.36 -12.21 2.16
CA ILE A 193 2.40 -11.24 1.81
C ILE A 193 3.66 -12.01 1.41
N ARG A 194 4.13 -11.80 0.19
CA ARG A 194 5.45 -12.26 -0.27
C ARG A 194 6.35 -11.07 -0.51
N ARG A 195 7.66 -11.29 -0.36
CA ARG A 195 8.71 -10.34 -0.70
C ARG A 195 9.85 -11.14 -1.28
N ASP A 196 10.33 -10.75 -2.46
CA ASP A 196 11.34 -11.48 -3.21
C ASP A 196 10.98 -12.97 -3.41
N GLY A 197 9.74 -13.24 -3.79
CA GLY A 197 9.20 -14.60 -3.93
C GLY A 197 8.96 -15.37 -2.62
N VAL A 198 9.52 -14.92 -1.49
CA VAL A 198 9.43 -15.60 -0.19
C VAL A 198 8.19 -15.14 0.59
N VAL A 199 7.39 -16.10 1.07
CA VAL A 199 6.26 -15.85 1.97
C VAL A 199 6.74 -15.28 3.30
N GLN A 200 6.32 -14.07 3.61
CA GLN A 200 6.62 -13.39 4.88
C GLN A 200 5.51 -13.65 5.91
N LYS A 201 4.25 -13.64 5.44
CA LYS A 201 3.05 -13.89 6.25
C LYS A 201 1.96 -14.51 5.38
N THR A 202 1.17 -15.39 5.98
CA THR A 202 -0.05 -15.94 5.41
C THR A 202 -1.08 -16.13 6.51
N THR A 203 -2.36 -16.10 6.17
CA THR A 203 -3.44 -16.52 7.06
C THR A 203 -4.02 -17.86 6.65
N ASP A 204 -4.71 -18.49 7.58
CA ASP A 204 -5.73 -19.48 7.22
C ASP A 204 -6.94 -18.78 6.57
N PRO A 205 -7.81 -19.52 5.86
CA PRO A 205 -9.04 -18.98 5.31
C PRO A 205 -9.91 -18.37 6.42
N THR A 206 -10.12 -17.05 6.35
CA THR A 206 -10.79 -16.25 7.38
C THR A 206 -12.06 -15.60 6.82
N PRO A 207 -13.20 -15.62 7.51
CA PRO A 207 -14.42 -14.95 7.05
C PRO A 207 -14.21 -13.46 6.75
N ILE A 208 -14.89 -12.96 5.71
CA ILE A 208 -14.80 -11.54 5.32
C ILE A 208 -15.47 -10.64 6.37
N ARG A 209 -16.67 -11.03 6.82
CA ARG A 209 -17.41 -10.32 7.87
C ARG A 209 -17.05 -10.90 9.22
N ARG A 210 -16.79 -10.03 10.20
CA ARG A 210 -16.75 -10.44 11.61
C ARG A 210 -18.20 -10.55 12.07
N SER A 211 -18.65 -11.75 12.40
CA SER A 211 -19.88 -11.98 13.16
C SER A 211 -19.78 -11.35 14.55
#